data_AF-A0A383AUM5-F1
#
_entry.id   AF-A0A383AUM5-F1
#
_cell.length_a   1.000
_cell.length_b   1.000
_cell.length_c   1.000
_cell.angle_alpha   90.00
_cell.angle_beta   90.00
_cell.angle_gamma   90.00
#
_symmetry.space_group_name_H-M   'P 1'
#
loop_
_entity.id
_entity.type
_entity.pdbx_description
1 polymer ?
#
loop_
_entity_poly.entity_id
_entity_poly.type
_entity_poly.pdbx_seq_one_letter_code
_entity_poly.pdbx_strand_id
1 'polypeptide(L)'
;ERHGVKRSEVLDAMLATVDRDQGPAGRIMKDFVSETVGELFPSREACVEYYSRDVNFERLELGDIGDNLLYKYRALASFFVWPEVCAVAFSAIRGLLRCRGVGMDDEFWENLRLYVELAHAHGETESEILGTRRAGFTYDIAAWIDNGRYEDPAPFRLANAQTFEFDLPDPFADEVRAALNVWGTDLKSLTRGVTRIRSLAQVRECRRVDA
;
A
#
# COMPACT_ATOMS: atom_id res chain seq x y z
N GLU A 1 -9.30 -20.53 -4.49
CA GLU A 1 -9.82 -21.83 -4.97
C GLU A 1 -9.79 -22.95 -3.92
N ARG A 2 -8.67 -23.21 -3.22
CA ARG A 2 -8.58 -24.29 -2.21
C ARG A 2 -9.54 -24.20 -1.02
N HIS A 3 -9.76 -23.01 -0.46
CA HIS A 3 -10.72 -22.78 0.64
C HIS A 3 -12.07 -22.22 0.14
N GLY A 4 -12.34 -22.38 -1.15
CA GLY A 4 -13.53 -21.83 -1.80
C GLY A 4 -13.59 -20.30 -1.82
N VAL A 5 -12.53 -19.60 -1.42
CA VAL A 5 -12.43 -18.14 -1.50
C VAL A 5 -11.92 -17.75 -2.90
N LYS A 6 -12.68 -16.89 -3.57
CA LYS A 6 -12.32 -16.27 -4.85
C LYS A 6 -11.58 -14.95 -4.60
N ARG A 7 -10.76 -14.55 -5.58
CA ARG A 7 -10.06 -13.25 -5.53
C ARG A 7 -11.04 -12.07 -5.45
N SER A 8 -12.20 -12.17 -6.13
CA SER A 8 -13.25 -11.15 -6.04
C SER A 8 -13.79 -11.00 -4.61
N GLU A 9 -13.99 -12.10 -3.89
CA GLU A 9 -14.49 -12.05 -2.51
C GLU A 9 -13.48 -11.40 -1.55
N VAL A 10 -12.18 -11.56 -1.80
CA VAL A 10 -11.14 -10.84 -1.06
C VAL A 10 -11.24 -9.34 -1.33
N LEU A 11 -11.38 -8.93 -2.59
CA LEU A 11 -11.54 -7.52 -2.95
C LEU A 11 -12.81 -6.92 -2.35
N ASP A 12 -13.94 -7.61 -2.42
CA ASP A 12 -15.21 -7.18 -1.83
C ASP A 12 -15.09 -7.04 -0.31
N ALA A 13 -14.42 -7.99 0.36
CA ALA A 13 -14.17 -7.93 1.80
C ALA A 13 -13.25 -6.75 2.17
N MET A 14 -12.21 -6.48 1.37
CA MET A 14 -11.32 -5.33 1.57
C MET A 14 -12.07 -4.01 1.40
N LEU A 15 -12.87 -3.88 0.33
CA LEU A 15 -13.70 -2.70 0.07
C LEU A 15 -14.70 -2.45 1.21
N ALA A 16 -15.40 -3.50 1.66
CA ALA A 16 -16.33 -3.38 2.78
C ALA A 16 -15.64 -3.04 4.11
N THR A 17 -14.41 -3.50 4.33
CA THR A 17 -13.65 -3.18 5.53
C THR A 17 -13.13 -1.74 5.51
N VAL A 18 -12.56 -1.28 4.40
CA VAL A 18 -12.04 0.09 4.28
C VAL A 18 -13.15 1.13 4.33
N ASP A 19 -14.35 0.82 3.81
CA ASP A 19 -15.52 1.72 3.88
C ASP A 19 -15.95 2.01 5.34
N ARG A 20 -15.85 0.99 6.20
CA ARG A 20 -16.15 1.11 7.64
C ARG A 20 -15.00 1.68 8.45
N ASP A 21 -13.78 1.69 7.90
CA ASP A 21 -12.61 2.21 8.59
C ASP A 21 -12.76 3.72 8.84
N GLN A 22 -12.46 4.12 10.08
CA GLN A 22 -12.42 5.52 10.49
C GLN A 22 -10.97 6.02 10.62
N GLY A 23 -10.01 5.13 10.42
CA GLY A 23 -8.58 5.42 10.38
C GLY A 23 -8.12 6.07 9.06
N PRO A 24 -6.80 6.25 8.90
CA PRO A 24 -6.19 6.86 7.71
C PRO A 24 -6.59 6.21 6.38
N ALA A 25 -6.65 4.88 6.31
CA ALA A 25 -6.99 4.16 5.08
C ALA A 25 -8.45 4.41 4.65
N GLY A 26 -9.39 4.37 5.59
CA GLY A 26 -10.80 4.68 5.35
C GLY A 26 -11.03 6.15 4.96
N ARG A 27 -10.30 7.08 5.58
CA ARG A 27 -10.35 8.50 5.18
C ARG A 27 -9.90 8.71 3.74
N ILE A 28 -8.76 8.12 3.35
CA ILE A 28 -8.26 8.19 1.96
C ILE A 28 -9.27 7.65 0.96
N MET A 29 -9.94 6.54 1.27
CA MET A 29 -10.98 6.00 0.38
C MET A 29 -12.19 6.95 0.27
N LYS A 30 -12.66 7.51 1.38
CA LYS A 30 -13.78 8.46 1.40
C LYS A 30 -13.44 9.73 0.63
N ASP A 31 -12.24 10.27 0.84
CA ASP A 31 -11.76 11.45 0.14
C ASP A 31 -11.66 11.18 -1.36
N PHE A 32 -11.11 10.02 -1.77
CA PHE A 32 -11.04 9.62 -3.18
C PHE A 32 -12.42 9.59 -3.84
N VAL A 33 -13.40 8.96 -3.19
CA VAL A 33 -14.77 8.89 -3.71
C VAL A 33 -15.40 10.28 -3.76
N SER A 34 -15.24 11.07 -2.70
CA SER A 34 -15.80 12.42 -2.61
C SER A 34 -15.23 13.36 -3.67
N GLU A 35 -13.91 13.38 -3.86
CA GLU A 35 -13.26 14.20 -4.89
C GLU A 35 -13.64 13.70 -6.29
N THR A 36 -13.65 12.38 -6.53
CA THR A 36 -14.03 11.81 -7.83
C THR A 36 -15.46 12.19 -8.20
N VAL A 37 -16.42 12.05 -7.29
CA VAL A 37 -17.81 12.45 -7.52
C VAL A 37 -17.93 13.96 -7.69
N GLY A 38 -17.15 14.74 -6.94
CA GLY A 38 -17.11 16.20 -7.05
C GLY A 38 -16.60 16.72 -8.40
N GLU A 39 -15.80 15.93 -9.12
CA GLU A 39 -15.29 16.23 -10.47
C GLU A 39 -16.16 15.66 -11.60
N LEU A 40 -17.30 15.03 -11.28
CA LEU A 40 -18.27 14.60 -12.28
C LEU A 40 -19.22 15.75 -12.66
N PHE A 41 -19.10 16.19 -13.91
CA PHE A 41 -19.98 17.21 -14.46
C PHE A 41 -21.10 16.58 -15.31
N PRO A 42 -22.34 17.06 -15.19
CA PRO A 42 -23.47 16.52 -15.97
C PRO A 42 -23.37 16.84 -17.47
N SER A 43 -22.58 17.86 -17.84
CA SER A 43 -22.27 18.20 -19.22
C SER A 43 -20.94 18.95 -19.33
N ARG A 44 -20.46 19.13 -20.56
CA ARG A 44 -19.27 19.95 -20.85
C ARG A 44 -19.47 21.40 -20.42
N GLU A 45 -20.66 21.96 -20.65
CA GLU A 45 -20.99 23.35 -20.32
C GLU A 45 -20.94 23.59 -18.82
N ALA A 46 -21.43 22.64 -18.01
CA ALA A 46 -21.35 22.71 -16.56
C ALA A 46 -19.89 22.69 -16.06
N CYS A 47 -19.03 21.90 -16.70
CA CYS A 47 -17.59 21.89 -16.42
C CYS A 47 -16.95 23.26 -16.73
N VAL A 48 -17.22 23.81 -17.93
CA VAL A 48 -16.73 25.13 -18.32
C VAL A 48 -17.21 26.20 -17.34
N GLU A 49 -18.50 26.20 -17.00
CA GLU A 49 -19.08 27.16 -16.05
C GLU A 49 -18.39 27.07 -14.68
N TYR A 50 -18.15 25.85 -14.18
CA TYR A 50 -17.50 25.63 -12.89
C TYR A 50 -16.09 26.21 -12.85
N TYR A 51 -15.25 25.90 -13.85
CA TYR A 51 -13.87 26.38 -13.91
C TYR A 51 -13.74 27.82 -14.39
N SER A 52 -14.79 28.43 -14.95
CA SER A 52 -14.77 29.85 -15.33
C SER A 52 -14.97 30.80 -14.13
N ARG A 53 -15.27 30.27 -12.95
CA ARG A 53 -15.35 31.07 -11.71
C ARG A 53 -13.94 31.33 -11.20
N ASP A 54 -13.58 32.60 -10.97
CA ASP A 54 -12.23 33.01 -10.55
C ASP A 54 -11.64 32.14 -9.43
N VAL A 55 -12.41 31.88 -8.37
CA VAL A 55 -11.98 31.04 -7.24
C VAL A 55 -11.64 29.59 -7.64
N ASN A 56 -12.37 29.01 -8.58
CA ASN A 56 -12.11 27.66 -9.05
C ASN A 56 -10.98 27.65 -10.07
N PHE A 57 -10.88 28.68 -10.89
CA PHE A 57 -9.78 28.84 -11.83
C PHE A 57 -8.45 28.97 -11.10
N GLU A 58 -8.38 29.82 -10.07
CA GLU A 58 -7.18 29.97 -9.22
C GLU A 58 -6.80 28.65 -8.55
N ARG A 59 -7.77 27.91 -8.00
CA ARG A 59 -7.52 26.58 -7.43
C ARG A 59 -7.02 25.56 -8.46
N LEU A 60 -7.52 25.62 -9.69
CA LEU A 60 -7.03 24.79 -10.79
C LEU A 60 -5.59 25.16 -11.16
N GLU A 61 -5.26 26.45 -11.24
CA GLU A 61 -3.89 26.93 -11.51
C GLU A 61 -2.90 26.49 -10.43
N LEU A 62 -3.33 26.47 -9.15
CA LEU A 62 -2.54 25.98 -8.01
C LEU A 62 -2.45 24.44 -7.93
N GLY A 63 -3.22 23.74 -8.77
CA GLY A 63 -3.32 22.28 -8.78
C GLY A 63 -4.01 21.71 -7.55
N ASP A 64 -4.88 22.49 -6.90
CA ASP A 64 -5.67 22.04 -5.75
C ASP A 64 -6.93 21.26 -6.17
N ILE A 65 -7.33 21.39 -7.44
CA ILE A 65 -8.41 20.63 -8.10
C ILE A 65 -7.99 20.25 -9.53
N GLY A 66 -8.62 19.24 -10.13
CA GLY A 66 -8.32 18.81 -11.50
C GLY A 66 -7.01 18.05 -11.65
N ASP A 67 -6.44 17.58 -10.54
CA ASP A 67 -5.28 16.67 -10.54
C ASP A 67 -5.72 15.25 -10.92
N ASN A 68 -4.76 14.40 -11.29
CA ASN A 68 -5.06 12.98 -11.49
C ASN A 68 -5.28 12.30 -10.13
N LEU A 69 -6.55 12.25 -9.70
CA LEU A 69 -6.95 11.69 -8.41
C LEU A 69 -6.41 10.27 -8.21
N LEU A 70 -6.41 9.43 -9.26
CA LEU A 70 -5.89 8.06 -9.14
C LEU A 70 -4.42 8.04 -8.70
N TYR A 71 -3.58 8.91 -9.25
CA TYR A 71 -2.17 8.99 -8.86
C TYR A 71 -1.97 9.65 -7.50
N LYS A 72 -2.76 10.67 -7.16
CA LYS A 72 -2.75 11.30 -5.82
C LYS A 72 -3.02 10.27 -4.73
N TYR A 73 -4.11 9.52 -4.86
CA TYR A 73 -4.49 8.53 -3.85
C TYR A 73 -3.62 7.27 -3.89
N ARG A 74 -3.05 6.91 -5.04
CA ARG A 74 -1.99 5.88 -5.10
C ARG A 74 -0.75 6.33 -4.33
N ALA A 75 -0.29 7.57 -4.50
CA ALA A 75 0.86 8.09 -3.77
C ALA A 75 0.59 8.14 -2.26
N LEU A 76 -0.58 8.65 -1.84
CA LEU A 76 -1.02 8.62 -0.44
C LEU A 76 -1.00 7.21 0.15
N ALA A 77 -1.68 6.26 -0.51
CA ALA A 77 -1.77 4.88 -0.05
C ALA A 77 -0.40 4.19 0.01
N SER A 78 0.46 4.44 -0.97
CA SER A 78 1.74 3.75 -1.12
C SER A 78 2.84 4.29 -0.22
N PHE A 79 2.89 5.60 0.04
CA PHE A 79 4.00 6.22 0.76
C PHE A 79 3.65 6.62 2.19
N PHE A 80 2.42 7.11 2.42
CA PHE A 80 2.06 7.76 3.68
C PHE A 80 1.26 6.87 4.62
N VAL A 81 0.36 6.02 4.09
CA VAL A 81 -0.55 5.20 4.93
C VAL A 81 -0.46 3.70 4.66
N TRP A 82 0.65 3.25 4.08
CA TRP A 82 0.84 1.85 3.71
C TRP A 82 0.64 0.87 4.87
N PRO A 83 1.13 1.15 6.10
CA PRO A 83 0.86 0.29 7.26
C PRO A 83 -0.63 0.11 7.56
N GLU A 84 -1.43 1.18 7.47
CA GLU A 84 -2.87 1.14 7.70
C GLU A 84 -3.60 0.41 6.58
N VAL A 85 -3.16 0.57 5.33
CA VAL A 85 -3.66 -0.22 4.19
C VAL A 85 -3.41 -1.71 4.43
N CYS A 86 -2.21 -2.09 4.88
CA CYS A 86 -1.89 -3.46 5.24
C CYS A 86 -2.78 -3.97 6.39
N ALA A 87 -2.98 -3.16 7.44
CA ALA A 87 -3.83 -3.53 8.57
C ALA A 87 -5.28 -3.79 8.16
N VAL A 88 -5.87 -2.92 7.33
CA VAL A 88 -7.23 -3.09 6.79
C VAL A 88 -7.32 -4.34 5.89
N ALA A 89 -6.35 -4.53 4.99
CA ALA A 89 -6.32 -5.68 4.10
C ALA A 89 -6.25 -7.00 4.88
N PHE A 90 -5.35 -7.09 5.87
CA PHE A 90 -5.21 -8.28 6.70
C PHE A 90 -6.44 -8.49 7.61
N SER A 91 -7.03 -7.44 8.16
CA SER A 91 -8.28 -7.56 8.92
C SER A 91 -9.40 -8.17 8.06
N ALA A 92 -9.55 -7.68 6.82
CA ALA A 92 -10.55 -8.18 5.88
C ALA A 92 -10.32 -9.66 5.51
N ILE A 93 -9.09 -10.03 5.15
CA ILE A 93 -8.74 -11.40 4.77
C ILE A 93 -8.92 -12.34 5.96
N ARG A 94 -8.48 -11.95 7.17
CA ARG A 94 -8.64 -12.77 8.38
C ARG A 94 -10.12 -12.99 8.71
N GLY A 95 -10.94 -11.95 8.59
CA GLY A 95 -12.40 -12.06 8.76
C GLY A 95 -13.01 -13.05 7.78
N LEU A 96 -12.65 -12.94 6.49
CA LEU A 96 -13.14 -13.82 5.44
C LEU A 96 -12.74 -15.29 5.69
N LEU A 97 -11.48 -15.55 6.06
CA LEU A 97 -10.98 -16.89 6.36
C LEU A 97 -11.68 -17.50 7.58
N ARG A 98 -11.89 -16.71 8.64
CA ARG A 98 -12.65 -17.13 9.84
C ARG A 98 -14.08 -17.53 9.49
N CYS A 99 -14.77 -16.77 8.63
CA CYS A 99 -16.12 -17.13 8.15
C CYS A 99 -16.13 -18.46 7.37
N ARG A 100 -14.99 -18.90 6.83
CA ARG A 100 -14.83 -20.20 6.15
C ARG A 100 -14.31 -21.30 7.07
N GLY A 101 -14.21 -21.05 8.38
CA GLY A 101 -13.68 -22.02 9.35
C GLY A 101 -12.17 -22.25 9.22
N VAL A 102 -11.44 -21.37 8.53
CA VAL A 102 -9.99 -21.44 8.40
C VAL A 102 -9.38 -20.68 9.58
N GLY A 103 -8.82 -21.44 10.52
CA GLY A 103 -7.99 -20.91 11.60
C GLY A 103 -6.57 -20.67 11.12
N MET A 104 -5.95 -19.62 11.63
CA MET A 104 -4.53 -19.33 11.42
C MET A 104 -3.91 -18.97 12.75
N ASP A 105 -2.66 -19.38 12.94
CA ASP A 105 -1.85 -19.00 14.09
C ASP A 105 -1.67 -17.47 14.12
N ASP A 106 -1.92 -16.86 15.28
CA ASP A 106 -1.93 -15.41 15.44
C ASP A 106 -0.53 -14.81 15.26
N GLU A 107 0.49 -15.54 15.72
CA GLU A 107 1.88 -15.15 15.59
C GLU A 107 2.33 -15.19 14.12
N PHE A 108 2.00 -16.25 13.39
CA PHE A 108 2.19 -16.31 11.94
C PHE A 108 1.48 -15.17 11.22
N TRP A 109 0.22 -14.88 11.58
CA TRP A 109 -0.57 -13.83 10.93
C TRP A 109 0.07 -12.45 11.07
N GLU A 110 0.56 -12.11 12.27
CA GLU A 110 1.24 -10.84 12.49
C GLU A 110 2.60 -10.77 11.80
N ASN A 111 3.36 -11.89 11.75
CA ASN A 111 4.59 -11.98 10.98
C ASN A 111 4.32 -11.77 9.48
N LEU A 112 3.29 -12.42 8.92
CA LEU A 112 2.92 -12.23 7.51
C LEU A 112 2.49 -10.79 7.20
N ARG A 113 1.71 -10.16 8.10
CA ARG A 113 1.31 -8.75 7.96
C ARG A 113 2.51 -7.82 7.93
N LEU A 114 3.41 -7.98 8.91
CA LEU A 114 4.61 -7.17 9.03
C LEU A 114 5.57 -7.41 7.84
N TYR A 115 5.67 -8.64 7.36
CA TYR A 115 6.45 -8.95 6.16
C TYR A 115 5.94 -8.17 4.95
N VAL A 116 4.64 -8.18 4.68
CA VAL A 116 4.04 -7.45 3.55
C VAL A 116 4.20 -5.93 3.70
N GLU A 117 4.08 -5.43 4.93
CA GLU A 117 4.32 -4.01 5.25
C GLU A 117 5.75 -3.61 4.87
N LEU A 118 6.75 -4.34 5.38
CA LEU A 118 8.17 -4.00 5.21
C LEU A 118 8.71 -4.30 3.81
N ALA A 119 8.11 -5.26 3.10
CA ALA A 119 8.43 -5.60 1.71
C ALA A 119 8.10 -4.48 0.71
N HIS A 120 7.37 -3.44 1.12
CA HIS A 120 7.04 -2.30 0.27
C HIS A 120 7.77 -1.04 0.71
N ALA A 121 8.36 -0.31 -0.23
CA ALA A 121 9.05 0.94 0.01
C ALA A 121 8.06 2.09 0.21
N HIS A 122 7.85 2.47 1.47
CA HIS A 122 7.03 3.59 1.92
C HIS A 122 7.78 4.46 2.93
N GLY A 123 7.27 5.68 3.16
CA GLY A 123 7.89 6.71 3.99
C GLY A 123 7.59 8.12 3.46
N GLU A 124 7.80 9.14 4.29
CA GLU A 124 7.60 10.55 3.94
C GLU A 124 8.92 11.22 3.50
N THR A 125 10.05 10.63 3.90
CA THR A 125 11.39 11.10 3.57
C THR A 125 12.12 10.11 2.68
N GLU A 126 13.13 10.59 1.93
CA GLU A 126 14.00 9.73 1.12
C GLU A 126 14.65 8.63 1.97
N SER A 127 15.14 8.98 3.17
CA SER A 127 15.75 8.04 4.11
C SER A 127 14.78 6.93 4.53
N GLU A 128 13.52 7.28 4.78
CA GLU A 128 12.50 6.28 5.08
C GLU A 128 12.20 5.42 3.84
N ILE A 129 11.99 6.02 2.67
CA ILE A 129 11.62 5.26 1.48
C ILE A 129 12.73 4.28 1.08
N LEU A 130 13.97 4.76 1.02
CA LEU A 130 15.12 4.00 0.52
C LEU A 130 15.83 3.16 1.59
N GLY A 131 15.72 3.55 2.86
CA GLY A 131 16.50 2.93 3.93
C GLY A 131 16.11 1.48 4.22
N THR A 132 17.12 0.68 4.58
CA THR A 132 16.95 -0.69 5.09
C THR A 132 15.98 -0.73 6.25
N ARG A 133 15.06 -1.70 6.25
CA ARG A 133 14.20 -1.99 7.40
C ARG A 133 14.60 -3.28 8.08
N ARG A 134 14.37 -3.35 9.39
CA ARG A 134 14.68 -4.52 10.22
C ARG A 134 13.50 -4.85 11.11
N ALA A 135 13.18 -6.14 11.23
CA ALA A 135 12.23 -6.62 12.23
C ALA A 135 12.56 -8.05 12.66
N GLY A 136 12.12 -8.40 13.86
CA GLY A 136 12.19 -9.75 14.39
C GLY A 136 11.01 -10.59 13.94
N PHE A 137 11.27 -11.79 13.46
CA PHE A 137 10.26 -12.76 13.03
C PHE A 137 10.46 -14.08 13.77
N THR A 138 9.36 -14.75 14.05
CA THR A 138 9.30 -16.11 14.59
C THR A 138 8.87 -17.13 13.54
N TYR A 139 8.51 -16.67 12.34
CA TYR A 139 8.35 -17.47 11.13
C TYR A 139 9.21 -16.94 10.00
N ASP A 140 9.82 -17.84 9.23
CA ASP A 140 10.52 -17.50 7.99
C ASP A 140 9.51 -17.32 6.85
N ILE A 141 8.91 -16.13 6.78
CA ILE A 141 7.87 -15.82 5.78
C ILE A 141 8.44 -15.85 4.36
N ALA A 142 9.69 -15.42 4.16
CA ALA A 142 10.34 -15.46 2.85
C ALA A 142 10.48 -16.91 2.35
N ALA A 143 11.04 -17.80 3.18
CA ALA A 143 11.17 -19.21 2.84
C ALA A 143 9.80 -19.89 2.61
N TRP A 144 8.76 -19.51 3.37
CA TRP A 144 7.40 -20.00 3.16
C TRP A 144 6.83 -19.58 1.80
N ILE A 145 7.04 -18.33 1.40
CA ILE A 145 6.61 -17.81 0.10
C ILE A 145 7.32 -18.56 -1.04
N ASP A 146 8.65 -18.70 -0.94
CA ASP A 146 9.51 -19.34 -1.94
C ASP A 146 9.22 -20.84 -2.09
N ASN A 147 8.78 -21.50 -1.02
CA ASN A 147 8.40 -22.91 -1.08
C ASN A 147 7.18 -23.17 -1.96
N GLY A 148 6.31 -22.17 -2.16
CA GLY A 148 5.13 -22.26 -3.01
C GLY A 148 4.01 -23.19 -2.48
N ARG A 149 4.20 -23.79 -1.30
CA ARG A 149 3.22 -24.66 -0.63
C ARG A 149 2.64 -23.95 0.58
N TYR A 150 1.53 -23.24 0.36
CA TYR A 150 0.91 -22.34 1.33
C TYR A 150 -0.03 -23.01 2.33
N GLU A 151 0.00 -24.34 2.43
CA GLU A 151 -0.89 -25.13 3.27
C GLU A 151 -0.64 -25.01 4.76
N ASP A 152 0.64 -25.08 5.13
CA ASP A 152 1.07 -25.22 6.51
C ASP A 152 2.32 -24.35 6.72
N PRO A 153 2.22 -23.29 7.53
CA PRO A 153 3.37 -22.47 7.87
C PRO A 153 4.22 -23.07 8.99
N ALA A 154 3.77 -24.12 9.69
CA ALA A 154 4.48 -24.69 10.84
C ALA A 154 5.92 -25.13 10.55
N PRO A 155 6.27 -25.71 9.38
CA PRO A 155 7.65 -26.05 9.03
C PRO A 155 8.59 -24.84 8.96
N PHE A 156 8.05 -23.63 8.83
CA PHE A 156 8.81 -22.38 8.73
C PHE A 156 8.90 -21.64 10.07
N ARG A 157 8.39 -22.24 11.15
CA ARG A 157 8.55 -21.68 12.49
C ARG A 157 10.01 -21.77 12.93
N LEU A 158 10.53 -20.65 13.40
CA LEU A 158 11.91 -20.53 13.85
C LEU A 158 12.02 -20.97 15.32
N ALA A 159 13.14 -21.60 15.66
CA ALA A 159 13.40 -22.04 17.04
C ALA A 159 13.45 -20.86 18.03
N ASN A 160 13.91 -19.69 17.57
CA ASN A 160 13.92 -18.44 18.29
C ASN A 160 13.60 -17.31 17.30
N ALA A 161 13.16 -16.16 17.79
CA ALA A 161 13.01 -14.98 16.94
C ALA A 161 14.34 -14.64 16.23
N GLN A 162 14.28 -14.29 14.95
CA GLN A 162 15.43 -13.92 14.13
C GLN A 162 15.18 -12.57 13.48
N THR A 163 16.25 -11.79 13.28
CA THR A 163 16.15 -10.50 12.60
C THR A 163 16.21 -10.70 11.09
N PHE A 164 15.30 -10.05 10.38
CA PHE A 164 15.29 -9.97 8.93
C PHE A 164 15.51 -8.52 8.50
N GLU A 165 16.25 -8.35 7.42
CA GLU A 165 16.52 -7.10 6.73
C GLU A 165 15.70 -7.02 5.44
N PHE A 166 15.14 -5.85 5.17
CA PHE A 166 14.41 -5.53 3.95
C PHE A 166 15.11 -4.37 3.25
N ASP A 167 15.65 -4.64 2.07
CA ASP A 167 16.47 -3.72 1.30
C ASP A 167 15.87 -3.51 -0.09
N LEU A 168 15.89 -2.29 -0.62
CA LEU A 168 15.65 -2.09 -2.05
C LEU A 168 16.88 -2.56 -2.83
N PRO A 169 16.74 -3.46 -3.82
CA PRO A 169 17.83 -3.81 -4.73
C PRO A 169 18.39 -2.56 -5.41
N ASP A 170 19.72 -2.49 -5.63
CA ASP A 170 20.38 -1.30 -6.18
C ASP A 170 19.68 -0.71 -7.43
N PRO A 171 19.29 -1.51 -8.46
CA PRO A 171 18.61 -0.95 -9.63
C PRO A 171 17.26 -0.29 -9.31
N PHE A 172 16.57 -0.76 -8.27
CA PHE A 172 15.29 -0.22 -7.83
C PHE A 172 15.48 0.98 -6.89
N ALA A 173 16.46 0.92 -5.99
CA ALA A 173 16.84 2.05 -5.15
C ALA A 173 17.27 3.26 -5.99
N ASP A 174 18.04 3.04 -7.06
CA ASP A 174 18.47 4.09 -7.99
C ASP A 174 17.31 4.71 -8.76
N GLU A 175 16.35 3.89 -9.21
CA GLU A 175 15.14 4.38 -9.89
C GLU A 175 14.29 5.26 -8.96
N VAL A 176 14.03 4.78 -7.74
CA VAL A 176 13.25 5.52 -6.76
C VAL A 176 13.98 6.80 -6.37
N ARG A 177 15.29 6.74 -6.08
CA ARG A 177 16.11 7.92 -5.75
C ARG A 177 16.11 8.95 -6.88
N ALA A 178 16.27 8.52 -8.12
CA ALA A 178 16.22 9.43 -9.28
C ALA A 178 14.86 10.14 -9.36
N ALA A 179 13.75 9.44 -9.12
CA ALA A 179 12.43 10.05 -9.09
C ALA A 179 12.29 11.05 -7.92
N LEU A 180 12.75 10.69 -6.72
CA LEU A 180 12.70 11.57 -5.54
C LEU A 180 13.57 12.83 -5.72
N ASN A 181 14.75 12.71 -6.35
CA ASN A 181 15.63 13.85 -6.62
C ASN A 181 15.04 14.83 -7.63
N VAL A 182 14.26 14.35 -8.59
CA VAL A 182 13.65 15.20 -9.63
C VAL A 182 12.39 15.87 -9.11
N TRP A 183 11.53 15.13 -8.41
CA TRP A 183 10.21 15.61 -8.02
C TRP A 183 10.16 16.11 -6.58
N GLY A 184 10.81 15.43 -5.64
CA GLY A 184 10.67 15.64 -4.21
C GLY A 184 9.82 14.56 -3.53
N THR A 185 9.66 14.68 -2.20
CA THR A 185 8.91 13.71 -1.37
C THR A 185 7.58 14.24 -0.84
N ASP A 186 7.23 15.50 -1.11
CA ASP A 186 5.89 16.00 -0.77
C ASP A 186 4.83 15.33 -1.65
N LEU A 187 3.56 15.38 -1.22
CA LEU A 187 2.47 14.71 -1.91
C LEU A 187 2.33 15.14 -3.37
N LYS A 188 2.39 16.45 -3.68
CA LYS A 188 2.23 16.96 -5.05
C LYS A 188 3.34 16.40 -5.95
N SER A 189 4.54 16.30 -5.41
CA SER A 189 5.72 15.73 -6.08
C SER A 189 5.62 14.22 -6.28
N LEU A 190 5.22 13.46 -5.26
CA LEU A 190 5.05 12.01 -5.34
C LEU A 190 3.92 11.60 -6.27
N THR A 191 2.83 12.38 -6.36
CA THR A 191 1.77 12.17 -7.38
C THR A 191 2.34 12.16 -8.80
N ARG A 192 3.32 13.03 -9.08
CA ARG A 192 4.01 13.06 -10.38
C ARG A 192 5.03 11.93 -10.49
N GLY A 193 5.82 11.72 -9.45
CA GLY A 193 6.89 10.71 -9.40
C GLY A 193 6.38 9.28 -9.55
N VAL A 194 5.24 8.94 -8.93
CA VAL A 194 4.67 7.57 -8.94
C VAL A 194 4.24 7.09 -10.33
N THR A 195 4.08 8.02 -11.28
CA THR A 195 3.83 7.69 -12.70
C THR A 195 5.08 7.19 -13.43
N ARG A 196 6.26 7.44 -12.85
CA ARG A 196 7.58 7.11 -13.40
C ARG A 196 8.28 5.99 -12.65
N ILE A 197 7.87 5.72 -11.42
CA ILE A 197 8.34 4.59 -10.61
C ILE A 197 7.54 3.34 -10.98
N ARG A 198 8.23 2.30 -11.45
CA ARG A 198 7.64 0.99 -11.67
C ARG A 198 7.19 0.41 -10.34
N SER A 199 6.02 -0.23 -10.29
CA SER A 199 5.54 -0.85 -9.05
C SER A 199 6.54 -1.86 -8.45
N LEU A 200 7.30 -2.56 -9.30
CA LEU A 200 8.37 -3.47 -8.86
C LEU A 200 9.55 -2.75 -8.21
N ALA A 201 9.82 -1.50 -8.57
CA ALA A 201 10.91 -0.71 -7.98
C ALA A 201 10.62 -0.28 -6.53
N GLN A 202 9.41 -0.52 -6.03
CA GLN A 202 9.04 -0.29 -4.63
C GLN A 202 9.04 -1.58 -3.81
N VAL A 203 9.52 -2.70 -4.35
CA VAL A 203 9.57 -3.97 -3.61
C VAL A 203 10.95 -4.15 -3.00
N ARG A 204 10.99 -4.28 -1.67
CA ARG A 204 12.19 -4.64 -0.92
C ARG A 204 12.38 -6.16 -0.95
N GLU A 205 13.63 -6.58 -1.11
CA GLU A 205 14.03 -7.96 -0.90
C GLU A 205 14.23 -8.22 0.58
N CYS A 206 13.76 -9.37 1.06
CA CYS A 206 13.89 -9.80 2.44
C CYS A 206 15.03 -10.81 2.56
N ARG A 207 15.92 -10.61 3.53
CA ARG A 207 16.98 -11.55 3.88
C ARG A 207 17.08 -11.71 5.38
N ARG A 208 17.34 -12.93 5.82
CA ARG A 208 17.68 -13.20 7.21
C ARG A 208 19.07 -12.64 7.49
N VAL A 209 19.21 -11.94 8.61
CA VAL A 209 20.53 -11.53 9.10
C VAL A 209 21.08 -12.69 9.90
N ASP A 210 22.18 -13.27 9.43
CA ASP A 210 22.90 -14.27 10.22
C ASP A 210 23.41 -13.60 11.51
N ALA A 211 23.14 -14.24 12.64
CA ALA A 211 23.57 -13.80 13.96
C ALA A 211 25.04 -14.10 14.21
#